data_AF-A0A9X3GGX2-F1
#
_entry.id   AF-A0A9X3GGX2-F1
#
_cell.length_a   1.000
_cell.length_b   1.000
_cell.length_c   1.000
_cell.angle_alpha   90.00
_cell.angle_beta   90.00
_cell.angle_gamma   90.00
#
_symmetry.space_group_name_H-M   'P 1'
#
loop_
_entity.id
_entity.type
_entity.pdbx_description
1 polymer ?
#
loop_
_entity_poly.entity_id
_entity_poly.type
_entity_poly.pdbx_seq_one_letter_code
_entity_poly.pdbx_strand_id
1 'polypeptide(L)'
;MTSTAAAPRHMHLDLDEDDDLATTTQIFVSKLRASAAGFAAAAGAHSAIVREAVPPARHRRSRCRVVLLYPGGQESDVTFLGPVSSSASPKEIAMSQFDTSIQLWLGAGQERSRRWLVPDEEAAGGVAVDVTAWLDR
;
A
#
# COMPACT_ATOMS: atom_id res chain seq x y z
N MET A 1 44.74 -31.82 -13.80
CA MET A 1 45.04 -30.37 -13.73
C MET A 1 43.71 -29.64 -13.62
N THR A 2 43.56 -28.87 -12.54
CA THR A 2 42.46 -28.01 -12.16
C THR A 2 42.23 -26.90 -13.18
N SER A 3 40.97 -26.52 -13.46
CA SER A 3 40.59 -25.10 -13.45
C SER A 3 39.07 -24.90 -13.53
N THR A 4 38.57 -24.26 -12.47
CA THR A 4 37.24 -23.68 -12.26
C THR A 4 37.05 -22.40 -13.08
N ALA A 5 35.85 -22.17 -13.65
CA ALA A 5 35.20 -20.85 -13.83
C ALA A 5 33.92 -21.04 -14.67
N ALA A 6 32.79 -20.37 -14.48
CA ALA A 6 32.31 -19.46 -13.45
C ALA A 6 30.77 -19.41 -13.61
N ALA A 7 30.03 -19.37 -12.51
CA ALA A 7 28.58 -19.18 -12.55
C ALA A 7 28.23 -17.78 -13.08
N PRO A 8 27.21 -17.62 -13.95
CA PRO A 8 26.66 -16.31 -14.26
C PRO A 8 25.82 -15.86 -13.07
N ARG A 9 26.33 -14.94 -12.26
CA ARG A 9 25.64 -14.44 -11.06
C ARG A 9 24.74 -13.26 -11.45
N HIS A 10 23.46 -13.55 -11.56
CA HIS A 10 22.24 -12.85 -11.09
C HIS A 10 22.25 -11.38 -10.58
N MET A 11 23.36 -10.64 -10.51
CA MET A 11 23.43 -9.33 -9.84
C MET A 11 22.79 -8.15 -10.60
N HIS A 12 22.51 -8.28 -11.89
CA HIS A 12 22.00 -7.15 -12.68
C HIS A 12 20.48 -6.96 -12.50
N LEU A 13 19.69 -8.05 -12.46
CA LEU A 13 18.24 -7.97 -12.24
C LEU A 13 17.88 -7.42 -10.85
N ASP A 14 18.63 -7.80 -9.81
CA ASP A 14 18.30 -7.45 -8.43
C ASP A 14 18.32 -5.92 -8.17
N LEU A 15 19.14 -5.17 -8.91
CA LEU A 15 19.23 -3.70 -8.77
C LEU A 15 18.10 -2.97 -9.48
N ASP A 16 17.71 -3.44 -10.67
CA ASP A 16 16.60 -2.85 -11.43
C ASP A 16 15.24 -3.11 -10.75
N GLU A 17 15.06 -4.31 -10.18
CA GLU A 17 13.85 -4.66 -9.42
C GLU A 17 13.68 -3.84 -8.12
N ASP A 18 14.79 -3.44 -7.49
CA ASP A 18 14.78 -2.61 -6.28
C ASP A 18 14.42 -1.15 -6.60
N ASP A 19 14.93 -0.60 -7.70
CA ASP A 19 14.61 0.76 -8.17
C ASP A 19 13.14 0.87 -8.61
N ASP A 20 12.63 -0.14 -9.33
CA ASP A 20 11.22 -0.22 -9.72
C ASP A 20 10.29 -0.35 -8.50
N LEU A 21 10.70 -1.08 -7.47
CA LEU A 21 9.97 -1.20 -6.20
C LEU A 21 9.96 0.12 -5.43
N ALA A 22 11.09 0.81 -5.35
CA ALA A 22 11.22 2.11 -4.70
C ALA A 22 10.33 3.15 -5.39
N THR A 23 10.37 3.20 -6.72
CA THR A 23 9.53 4.07 -7.55
C THR A 23 8.05 3.76 -7.37
N THR A 24 7.68 2.48 -7.43
CA THR A 24 6.31 1.99 -7.20
C THR A 24 5.77 2.40 -5.82
N THR A 25 6.59 2.21 -4.79
CA THR A 25 6.28 2.59 -3.42
C THR A 25 6.05 4.09 -3.30
N GLN A 26 6.96 4.90 -3.87
CA GLN A 26 6.85 6.35 -3.82
C GLN A 26 5.59 6.85 -4.53
N ILE A 27 5.23 6.29 -5.69
CA ILE A 27 3.99 6.63 -6.42
C ILE A 27 2.77 6.31 -5.55
N PHE A 28 2.73 5.11 -4.96
CA PHE A 28 1.64 4.68 -4.09
C PHE A 28 1.44 5.61 -2.88
N VAL A 29 2.52 5.88 -2.14
CA VAL A 29 2.51 6.77 -0.97
C VAL A 29 2.09 8.19 -1.38
N SER A 30 2.64 8.70 -2.48
CA SER A 30 2.36 10.06 -2.97
C SER A 30 0.90 10.22 -3.37
N LYS A 31 0.31 9.21 -4.04
CA LYS A 31 -1.11 9.20 -4.38
C LYS A 31 -1.99 9.19 -3.14
N LEU A 32 -1.73 8.32 -2.17
CA LEU A 32 -2.51 8.29 -0.92
C LEU A 32 -2.45 9.64 -0.19
N ARG A 33 -1.26 10.25 -0.09
CA ARG A 33 -1.08 11.57 0.52
C ARG A 33 -1.88 12.65 -0.23
N ALA A 34 -1.85 12.64 -1.56
CA ALA A 34 -2.60 13.57 -2.39
C ALA A 34 -4.13 13.43 -2.20
N SER A 35 -4.62 12.21 -1.97
CA SER A 35 -6.05 11.91 -1.79
C SER A 35 -6.56 12.07 -0.35
N ALA A 36 -5.69 12.41 0.61
CA ALA A 36 -6.02 12.43 2.04
C ALA A 36 -7.26 13.29 2.36
N ALA A 37 -7.34 14.51 1.83
CA ALA A 37 -8.50 15.38 2.05
C ALA A 37 -9.80 14.75 1.54
N GLY A 38 -9.74 14.04 0.40
CA GLY A 38 -10.89 13.31 -0.14
C GLY A 38 -11.29 12.12 0.74
N PHE A 39 -10.33 11.42 1.34
CA PHE A 39 -10.61 10.35 2.31
C PHE A 39 -11.32 10.87 3.56
N ALA A 40 -10.87 12.02 4.09
CA ALA A 40 -11.53 12.65 5.23
C ALA A 40 -12.98 12.99 4.92
N ALA A 41 -13.22 13.66 3.78
CA ALA A 41 -14.56 14.04 3.34
C ALA A 41 -15.46 12.81 3.12
N ALA A 42 -14.95 11.78 2.44
CA ALA A 42 -15.70 10.56 2.17
C ALA A 42 -16.05 9.78 3.45
N ALA A 43 -15.15 9.75 4.43
CA ALA A 43 -15.40 9.09 5.71
C ALA A 43 -16.30 9.92 6.65
N GLY A 44 -16.52 11.22 6.40
CA GLY A 44 -17.13 12.13 7.37
C GLY A 44 -16.18 12.47 8.54
N ALA A 45 -14.87 12.36 8.33
CA ALA A 45 -13.84 12.73 9.29
C ALA A 45 -13.46 14.22 9.17
N HIS A 46 -12.95 14.81 10.25
CA HIS A 46 -12.42 16.17 10.26
C HIS A 46 -11.12 16.28 9.46
N SER A 47 -10.27 15.25 9.55
CA SER A 47 -9.04 15.17 8.80
C SER A 47 -8.64 13.72 8.54
N ALA A 48 -7.76 13.54 7.54
CA ALA A 48 -7.08 12.28 7.28
C ALA A 48 -5.58 12.56 7.16
N ILE A 49 -4.78 11.73 7.80
CA ILE A 49 -3.31 11.81 7.75
C ILE A 49 -2.79 10.49 7.19
N VAL A 50 -1.98 10.58 6.14
CA VAL A 50 -1.31 9.41 5.56
C VAL A 50 0.10 9.32 6.10
N ARG A 51 0.37 8.24 6.84
CA ARG A 51 1.69 7.93 7.39
C ARG A 51 2.23 6.71 6.69
N GLU A 52 3.46 6.83 6.21
CA GLU A 52 4.17 5.67 5.72
C GLU A 52 4.61 4.84 6.93
N ALA A 53 4.28 3.56 6.94
CA ALA A 53 4.78 2.64 7.94
C ALA A 53 6.07 2.04 7.38
N VAL A 54 7.18 2.31 8.07
CA VAL A 54 8.50 1.81 7.69
C VAL A 54 8.44 0.27 7.57
N PRO A 55 8.78 -0.31 6.42
CA PRO A 55 8.81 -1.76 6.30
C PRO A 55 9.81 -2.33 7.30
N PRO A 56 9.46 -3.36 8.09
CA PRO A 56 10.47 -4.27 8.60
C PRO A 56 11.23 -4.79 7.38
N ALA A 57 12.56 -4.82 7.44
CA ALA A 57 13.46 -5.15 6.32
C ALA A 57 13.20 -6.49 5.58
N ARG A 58 12.16 -7.24 5.97
CA ARG A 58 11.77 -8.55 5.46
C ARG A 58 10.50 -8.54 4.60
N HIS A 59 9.70 -7.46 4.59
CA HIS A 59 8.47 -7.40 3.81
C HIS A 59 8.66 -6.56 2.54
N ARG A 60 8.63 -7.23 1.38
CA ARG A 60 8.78 -6.65 0.03
C ARG A 60 7.59 -5.76 -0.41
N ARG A 61 6.85 -5.15 0.52
CA ARG A 61 5.65 -4.34 0.23
C ARG A 61 5.68 -3.05 1.02
N SER A 62 5.31 -1.97 0.35
CA SER A 62 5.08 -0.69 1.00
C SER A 62 3.83 -0.76 1.88
N ARG A 63 3.87 -0.09 3.03
CA ARG A 63 2.75 -0.03 3.96
C ARG A 63 2.42 1.43 4.25
N CYS A 64 1.15 1.79 4.15
CA CYS A 64 0.66 3.12 4.47
C CYS A 64 -0.52 3.05 5.42
N ARG A 65 -0.47 3.85 6.47
CA ARG A 65 -1.56 4.03 7.42
C ARG A 65 -2.31 5.31 7.05
N VAL A 66 -3.62 5.22 6.92
CA VAL A 66 -4.50 6.37 6.82
C VAL A 66 -5.22 6.49 8.16
N VAL A 67 -4.89 7.55 8.89
CA VAL A 67 -5.48 7.87 10.18
C VAL A 67 -6.58 8.91 9.95
N LEU A 68 -7.82 8.54 10.22
CA LEU A 68 -9.00 9.39 10.13
C LEU A 68 -9.35 9.90 11.52
N LEU A 69 -9.42 11.23 11.69
CA LEU A 69 -9.83 11.87 12.94
C LEU A 69 -11.28 12.36 12.81
N TYR A 70 -12.19 11.76 13.55
CA TYR A 70 -13.62 12.08 13.52
C TYR A 70 -13.99 13.20 14.49
N PRO A 71 -15.14 13.87 14.28
CA PRO A 71 -15.75 14.73 15.29
C PRO A 71 -15.88 13.99 16.63
N GLY A 72 -15.43 14.60 17.72
CA GLY A 72 -15.39 13.95 19.04
C GLY A 72 -14.06 13.28 19.40
N GLY A 73 -13.05 13.36 18.52
CA GLY A 73 -11.69 12.91 18.82
C GLY A 73 -11.45 11.41 18.63
N GLN A 74 -12.44 10.69 18.10
CA GLN A 74 -12.26 9.28 17.74
C GLN A 74 -11.33 9.16 16.53
N GLU A 75 -10.36 8.25 16.63
CA GLU A 75 -9.47 7.93 15.51
C GLU A 75 -9.83 6.57 14.91
N SER A 76 -9.75 6.47 13.58
CA SER A 76 -9.75 5.20 12.86
C SER A 76 -8.46 5.09 12.07
N ASP A 77 -7.73 4.01 12.31
CA ASP A 77 -6.49 3.70 11.60
C ASP A 77 -6.73 2.56 10.62
N VAL A 78 -6.52 2.84 9.33
CA VAL A 78 -6.62 1.85 8.26
C VAL A 78 -5.26 1.67 7.63
N THR A 79 -4.77 0.43 7.63
CA THR A 79 -3.50 0.07 6.99
C THR A 79 -3.75 -0.45 5.59
N PHE A 80 -3.00 0.07 4.62
CA PHE A 80 -3.00 -0.33 3.22
C PHE A 80 -1.64 -0.92 2.86
N LEU A 81 -1.66 -2.08 2.20
CA LEU A 81 -0.49 -2.68 1.60
C LEU A 81 -0.44 -2.29 0.13
N GLY A 82 0.69 -1.68 -0.24
CA GLY A 82 1.04 -1.42 -1.61
C GLY A 82 1.38 -2.72 -2.37
N PRO A 83 1.47 -2.62 -3.70
CA PRO A 83 1.71 -3.76 -4.56
C PRO A 83 3.07 -4.42 -4.36
N VAL A 84 3.18 -5.69 -4.75
CA VAL A 84 4.46 -6.38 -4.91
C VAL A 84 5.10 -6.00 -6.24
N SER A 85 6.40 -5.73 -6.22
CA SER A 85 7.20 -5.35 -7.40
C SER A 85 7.11 -6.31 -8.58
N SER A 86 6.74 -7.58 -8.34
CA SER A 86 6.74 -8.62 -9.38
C SER A 86 5.49 -8.66 -10.28
N SER A 87 4.41 -7.91 -10.02
CA SER A 87 3.17 -8.09 -10.79
C SER A 87 2.36 -6.85 -11.14
N ALA A 88 2.65 -5.69 -10.57
CA ALA A 88 1.99 -4.44 -10.96
C ALA A 88 3.03 -3.52 -11.58
N SER A 89 2.83 -3.15 -12.84
CA SER A 89 3.68 -2.11 -13.43
C SER A 89 3.45 -0.79 -12.67
N PRO A 90 4.49 0.04 -12.46
CA PRO A 90 4.34 1.39 -11.89
C PRO A 90 3.27 2.21 -12.62
N LYS A 91 3.09 1.92 -13.91
CA LYS A 91 2.09 2.52 -14.80
C LYS A 91 0.66 2.09 -14.46
N GLU A 92 0.41 0.83 -14.11
CA GLU A 92 -0.91 0.37 -13.66
C GLU A 92 -1.31 1.03 -12.34
N ILE A 93 -0.37 1.23 -11.41
CA ILE A 93 -0.62 1.93 -10.14
C ILE A 93 -0.84 3.42 -10.36
N ALA A 94 -0.05 4.02 -11.27
CA ALA A 94 -0.24 5.40 -11.69
C ALA A 94 -1.58 5.62 -12.42
N MET A 95 -2.13 4.61 -13.09
CA MET A 95 -3.41 4.68 -13.82
C MET A 95 -4.62 4.13 -13.03
N SER A 96 -4.42 3.40 -11.94
CA SER A 96 -5.49 2.76 -11.16
C SER A 96 -6.25 3.76 -10.26
N GLN A 97 -7.59 3.66 -10.30
CA GLN A 97 -8.60 4.47 -9.60
C GLN A 97 -8.77 4.04 -8.13
N PHE A 98 -7.70 3.61 -7.46
CA PHE A 98 -7.80 3.06 -6.10
C PHE A 98 -8.22 4.13 -5.10
N ASP A 99 -7.83 5.39 -5.28
CA ASP A 99 -8.26 6.50 -4.43
C ASP A 99 -9.78 6.66 -4.42
N THR A 100 -10.42 6.62 -5.59
CA THR A 100 -11.88 6.72 -5.71
C THR A 100 -12.55 5.49 -5.09
N SER A 101 -11.98 4.30 -5.30
CA SER A 101 -12.47 3.07 -4.66
C SER A 101 -12.36 3.11 -3.13
N ILE A 102 -11.28 3.68 -2.60
CA ILE A 102 -11.07 3.89 -1.17
C ILE A 102 -12.10 4.89 -0.64
N GLN A 103 -12.31 6.02 -1.30
CA GLN A 103 -13.32 7.00 -0.90
C GLN A 103 -14.72 6.38 -0.82
N LEU A 104 -15.13 5.63 -1.84
CA LEU A 104 -16.43 4.94 -1.83
C LEU A 104 -16.56 3.94 -0.67
N TRP A 105 -15.50 3.16 -0.40
CA TRP A 105 -15.50 2.20 0.71
C TRP A 105 -15.50 2.88 2.08
N LEU A 106 -14.77 4.00 2.23
CA LEU A 106 -14.79 4.82 3.43
C LEU A 106 -16.19 5.39 3.70
N GLY A 107 -16.86 5.91 2.66
CA GLY A 107 -18.23 6.43 2.77
C GLY A 107 -19.29 5.36 3.00
N ALA A 108 -19.01 4.11 2.65
CA ALA A 108 -19.88 2.96 2.94
C ALA A 108 -19.70 2.40 4.36
N GLY A 109 -18.92 3.05 5.23
CA GLY A 109 -18.74 2.62 6.62
C GLY A 109 -17.66 1.55 6.82
N GLN A 110 -16.73 1.39 5.87
CA GLN A 110 -15.55 0.53 6.00
C GLN A 110 -15.86 -0.94 6.28
N GLU A 111 -16.85 -1.50 5.58
CA GLU A 111 -17.26 -2.90 5.75
C GLU A 111 -16.06 -3.86 5.67
N ARG A 112 -15.89 -4.68 6.72
CA ARG A 112 -14.69 -5.52 6.95
C ARG A 112 -14.80 -6.96 6.46
N SER A 113 -15.65 -7.21 5.47
CA SER A 113 -16.02 -8.56 5.04
C SER A 113 -15.68 -8.82 3.57
N ARG A 114 -14.40 -8.69 3.17
CA ARG A 114 -13.99 -8.86 1.76
C ARG A 114 -12.60 -9.48 1.62
N ARG A 115 -12.43 -10.23 0.51
CA ARG A 115 -11.25 -11.07 0.17
C ARG A 115 -9.90 -10.34 0.11
N TRP A 116 -9.92 -9.01 0.13
CA TRP A 116 -8.75 -8.13 0.09
C TRP A 116 -8.23 -7.73 1.48
N LEU A 117 -8.89 -8.16 2.56
CA LEU A 117 -8.40 -7.97 3.93
C LEU A 117 -7.46 -9.12 4.28
N VAL A 118 -6.23 -8.77 4.63
CA VAL A 118 -5.20 -9.73 5.01
C VAL A 118 -4.82 -9.53 6.48
N PRO A 119 -4.52 -10.60 7.23
CA PRO A 119 -3.92 -10.47 8.55
C PRO A 119 -2.61 -9.68 8.47
N ASP A 120 -2.46 -8.68 9.32
CA ASP A 120 -1.24 -7.88 9.46
C ASP A 120 -1.08 -7.48 10.93
N GLU A 121 -0.13 -8.11 11.61
CA GLU A 121 0.14 -7.88 13.04
C GLU A 121 0.64 -6.46 13.33
N GLU A 122 1.20 -5.78 12.32
CA GLU A 122 1.68 -4.41 12.43
C GLU A 122 0.57 -3.37 12.19
N ALA A 123 -0.60 -3.81 11.73
CA ALA A 123 -1.76 -2.95 11.54
C ALA A 123 -2.52 -2.76 12.87
N ALA A 124 -3.00 -1.55 13.13
CA ALA A 124 -3.69 -1.21 14.38
C ALA A 124 -4.94 -2.08 14.69
N GLY A 125 -5.54 -2.70 13.67
CA GLY A 125 -6.67 -3.61 13.79
C GLY A 125 -6.33 -5.09 13.53
N GLY A 126 -5.05 -5.45 13.45
CA GLY A 126 -4.59 -6.79 13.08
C GLY A 126 -4.86 -7.18 11.62
N VAL A 127 -5.37 -6.24 10.81
CA VAL A 127 -5.72 -6.45 9.40
C VAL A 127 -5.28 -5.25 8.56
N ALA A 128 -4.80 -5.54 7.35
CA ALA A 128 -4.50 -4.56 6.34
C ALA A 128 -5.31 -4.82 5.06
N VAL A 129 -5.51 -3.76 4.28
CA VAL A 129 -6.14 -3.83 2.97
C VAL A 129 -5.05 -4.04 1.91
N ASP A 130 -5.05 -5.19 1.25
CA ASP A 130 -4.20 -5.45 0.09
C ASP A 130 -4.79 -4.76 -1.14
N VAL A 131 -4.12 -3.70 -1.59
CA VAL A 131 -4.62 -2.88 -2.72
C VAL A 131 -4.59 -3.67 -4.03
N THR A 132 -3.64 -4.59 -4.20
CA THR A 132 -3.60 -5.45 -5.39
C THR A 132 -4.78 -6.41 -5.40
N ALA A 133 -5.03 -7.11 -4.29
CA ALA A 133 -6.18 -8.00 -4.16
C ALA A 133 -7.52 -7.27 -4.22
N TRP A 134 -7.54 -5.99 -3.81
CA TRP A 134 -8.72 -5.14 -3.95
C TRP A 134 -8.99 -4.83 -5.42
N LEU A 135 -7.97 -4.47 -6.19
CA LEU A 135 -8.16 -4.09 -7.59
C LEU A 135 -8.50 -5.26 -8.51
N ASP A 136 -8.13 -6.49 -8.14
CA ASP A 136 -8.44 -7.74 -8.87
C ASP A 136 -9.87 -8.29 -8.59
N ARG A 137 -10.80 -7.42 -8.17
CA ARG A 137 -12.17 -7.78 -7.78
C ARG A 137 -13.17 -7.88 -8.93
#